data_AF-A0A182WHM4-F1
#
_entry.id   AF-A0A182WHM4-F1
#
_cell.length_a   1.000
_cell.length_b   1.000
_cell.length_c   1.000
_cell.angle_alpha   90.00
_cell.angle_beta   90.00
_cell.angle_gamma   90.00
#
_symmetry.space_group_name_H-M   'P 1'
#
loop_
_entity.id
_entity.type
_entity.pdbx_description
1 polymer ?
#
loop_
_entity_poly.entity_id
_entity_poly.type
_entity_poly.pdbx_seq_one_letter_code
_entity_poly.pdbx_strand_id
1 'polypeptide(L)'
;MGKSDFDYLVSAIGPKIKRNDTQLRRAITVEERLMITLRYLATRDEYSKLQFLFRVSKQSISQIVPEVCRCLNEALQDYIKVHF
;
A
#
# COMPACT_ATOMS: atom_id res chain seq x y z
N MET A 1 13.42 4.05 -4.53
CA MET A 1 12.69 5.30 -4.27
C MET A 1 13.51 6.12 -3.30
N GLY A 2 13.63 7.43 -3.54
CA GLY A 2 14.14 8.33 -2.53
C GLY A 2 13.14 8.44 -1.37
N LYS A 3 13.61 8.86 -0.20
CA LYS A 3 12.74 9.12 0.96
C LYS A 3 11.64 10.15 0.63
N SER A 4 12.00 11.19 -0.13
CA SER A 4 11.08 12.22 -0.62
C SER A 4 9.92 11.65 -1.44
N ASP A 5 10.19 10.68 -2.32
CA ASP A 5 9.16 10.08 -3.18
C ASP A 5 8.17 9.25 -2.37
N PHE A 6 8.69 8.54 -1.36
CA PHE A 6 7.87 7.75 -0.45
C PHE A 6 6.94 8.64 0.38
N ASP A 7 7.49 9.69 0.99
CA ASP A 7 6.73 10.64 1.80
C ASP A 7 5.66 11.36 0.95
N TYR A 8 5.99 11.69 -0.30
CA TYR A 8 5.03 12.22 -1.27
C TYR A 8 3.86 11.24 -1.49
N LEU A 9 4.13 9.97 -1.79
CA LEU A 9 3.07 8.98 -2.00
C LEU A 9 2.22 8.79 -0.75
N VAL A 10 2.83 8.70 0.44
CA VAL A 10 2.12 8.61 1.72
C VAL A 10 1.17 9.79 1.90
N SER A 11 1.63 11.01 1.60
CA SER A 11 0.79 12.21 1.69
C SER A 11 -0.37 12.20 0.69
N ALA A 12 -0.14 11.70 -0.53
CA ALA A 12 -1.14 11.69 -1.60
C ALA A 12 -2.25 10.65 -1.38
N ILE A 13 -1.89 9.43 -0.97
CA ILE A 13 -2.86 8.33 -0.79
C ILE A 13 -3.36 8.19 0.65
N GLY A 14 -2.61 8.72 1.63
CA GLY A 14 -2.87 8.56 3.05
C GLY A 14 -4.30 8.88 3.48
N PRO A 15 -4.91 10.00 3.02
CA PRO A 15 -6.31 10.30 3.34
C PRO A 15 -7.31 9.22 2.92
N LYS A 16 -7.00 8.45 1.86
CA LYS A 16 -7.89 7.41 1.31
C LYS A 16 -7.68 6.03 1.97
N ILE A 17 -6.46 5.73 2.41
CA ILE A 17 -6.09 4.40 2.93
C ILE A 17 -5.82 4.39 4.45
N LYS A 18 -5.95 5.51 5.15
CA LYS A 18 -5.79 5.55 6.60
C LYS A 18 -6.89 4.74 7.28
N ARG A 19 -6.51 3.97 8.30
CA ARG A 19 -7.42 3.24 9.18
C ARG A 19 -7.20 3.71 10.62
N ASN A 20 -8.24 3.59 11.45
CA ASN A 20 -8.18 3.96 12.85
C ASN A 20 -7.88 2.73 13.72
N ASP A 21 -7.19 2.97 14.82
CA ASP A 21 -7.01 1.96 15.85
C ASP A 21 -8.36 1.54 16.44
N THR A 22 -8.43 0.28 16.84
CA THR A 22 -9.56 -0.27 17.58
C THR A 22 -9.11 -0.62 18.99
N GLN A 23 -10.05 -0.81 19.92
CA GLN A 23 -9.76 -1.19 21.30
C GLN A 23 -8.89 -2.46 21.42
N LEU A 24 -8.98 -3.37 20.44
CA LEU A 24 -8.32 -4.68 20.46
C LEU A 24 -7.08 -4.75 19.58
N ARG A 25 -6.89 -3.81 18.65
CA ARG A 25 -5.83 -3.89 17.65
C ARG A 25 -5.49 -2.52 17.06
N ARG A 26 -4.18 -2.26 16.92
CA ARG A 26 -3.65 -1.14 16.15
C ARG A 26 -3.87 -1.32 14.64
N ALA A 27 -4.26 -0.25 13.97
CA ALA A 27 -4.36 -0.21 12.53
C ALA A 27 -2.99 -0.40 11.89
N ILE A 28 -2.98 -1.04 10.72
CA ILE A 28 -1.80 -1.08 9.86
C ILE A 28 -1.64 0.32 9.27
N THR A 29 -0.49 0.93 9.48
CA THR A 29 -0.26 2.35 9.15
C THR A 29 -0.27 2.59 7.64
N VAL A 30 -0.44 3.84 7.22
CA VAL A 30 -0.43 4.20 5.79
C VAL A 30 0.89 3.77 5.14
N GLU A 31 2.00 3.99 5.86
CA GLU A 31 3.35 3.64 5.48
C GLU A 31 3.50 2.13 5.32
N GLU A 32 3.03 1.33 6.29
CA GLU A 32 3.07 -0.13 6.22
C GLU A 32 2.23 -0.66 5.04
N ARG A 33 1.02 -0.12 4.85
CA ARG A 33 0.14 -0.50 3.74
C ARG A 33 0.80 -0.21 2.39
N LEU A 34 1.47 0.95 2.26
CA LEU A 34 2.22 1.30 1.06
C LEU A 34 3.44 0.39 0.88
N MET A 35 4.24 0.15 1.92
CA MET A 35 5.42 -0.74 1.86
C MET A 35 5.07 -2.16 1.43
N ILE A 36 4.00 -2.74 1.98
CA ILE A 36 3.49 -4.07 1.58
C ILE A 36 3.20 -4.09 0.09
N THR A 37 2.51 -3.06 -0.40
CA THR A 37 2.09 -2.97 -1.81
C THR A 37 3.29 -2.77 -2.73
N LEU A 38 4.22 -1.88 -2.39
CA LEU A 38 5.43 -1.67 -3.18
C LEU A 38 6.31 -2.93 -3.22
N ARG A 39 6.43 -3.65 -2.09
CA ARG A 39 7.13 -4.93 -2.06
C ARG A 39 6.47 -5.93 -3.00
N TYR A 40 5.14 -6.05 -2.94
CA TYR A 40 4.38 -6.93 -3.84
C TYR A 40 4.59 -6.56 -5.31
N LEU A 41 4.51 -5.29 -5.68
CA LEU A 41 4.70 -4.83 -7.06
C LEU A 41 6.13 -5.08 -7.56
N ALA A 42 7.13 -4.95 -6.70
CA ALA A 42 8.53 -5.16 -7.05
C ALA A 42 8.90 -6.64 -7.22
N THR A 43 8.35 -7.54 -6.40
CA THR A 43 8.76 -8.96 -6.41
C THR A 43 7.73 -9.89 -7.04
N ARG A 44 6.46 -9.49 -7.09
CA ARG A 44 5.29 -10.33 -7.44
C ARG A 44 5.19 -11.62 -6.59
N ASP A 45 5.70 -11.58 -5.36
CA ASP A 45 5.64 -12.71 -4.45
C ASP A 45 4.20 -13.06 -4.03
N GLU A 46 4.00 -14.33 -3.67
CA GLU A 46 2.78 -14.78 -3.03
C GLU A 46 2.53 -14.04 -1.71
N TYR A 47 1.25 -13.78 -1.39
CA TYR A 47 0.84 -13.16 -0.13
C TYR A 47 1.29 -13.95 1.11
N SER A 48 1.54 -15.25 0.97
CA SER A 48 2.14 -16.08 2.02
C SER A 48 3.48 -15.54 2.49
N LYS A 49 4.36 -15.16 1.57
CA LYS A 49 5.69 -14.63 1.91
C LYS A 49 5.59 -13.25 2.55
N LEU A 50 4.71 -12.41 2.02
CA LEU A 50 4.44 -11.07 2.58
C LEU A 50 3.84 -11.16 3.99
N GLN A 51 3.00 -12.16 4.27
CA GLN A 51 2.47 -12.38 5.61
C GLN A 51 3.59 -12.59 6.63
N PHE A 52 4.56 -13.45 6.32
CA PHE A 52 5.66 -13.71 7.24
C PHE A 52 6.58 -12.49 7.40
N LEU A 53 6.84 -11.77 6.30
CA LEU A 53 7.70 -10.59 6.31
C LEU A 53 7.12 -9.42 7.11
N PHE A 54 5.83 -9.10 6.90
CA PHE A 54 5.18 -7.94 7.50
C PHE A 54 4.34 -8.27 8.74
N ARG A 55 4.21 -9.55 9.09
CA ARG A 55 3.36 -10.04 10.20
C ARG A 55 1.89 -9.58 10.07
N VAL A 56 1.41 -9.51 8.84
CA VAL A 56 0.02 -9.16 8.50
C VAL A 56 -0.65 -10.37 7.86
N SER A 57 -1.90 -10.69 8.22
CA SER A 57 -2.59 -11.85 7.65
C SER A 57 -2.74 -11.75 6.12
N LYS A 58 -2.72 -12.89 5.41
CA LYS A 58 -2.93 -12.89 3.94
C LYS A 58 -4.24 -12.23 3.56
N GLN A 59 -5.28 -12.38 4.39
CA GLN A 59 -6.58 -11.75 4.18
C GLN A 59 -6.50 -10.22 4.24
N SER A 60 -5.76 -9.65 5.19
CA SER A 60 -5.56 -8.20 5.21
C SER A 60 -4.71 -7.75 4.02
N ILE A 61 -3.65 -8.48 3.67
CA ILE A 61 -2.80 -8.16 2.50
C ILE A 61 -3.61 -8.17 1.21
N SER A 62 -4.49 -9.16 1.01
CA SER A 62 -5.32 -9.27 -0.19
C SER A 62 -6.33 -8.14 -0.35
N GLN A 63 -6.67 -7.44 0.73
CA GLN A 63 -7.46 -6.20 0.69
C GLN A 63 -6.58 -4.96 0.50
N ILE A 64 -5.43 -4.91 1.19
CA ILE A 64 -4.51 -3.77 1.16
C ILE A 64 -3.97 -3.53 -0.25
N VAL A 65 -3.41 -4.56 -0.89
CA VAL A 65 -2.74 -4.42 -2.19
C VAL A 65 -3.66 -3.78 -3.25
N PRO A 66 -4.88 -4.30 -3.54
CA PRO A 66 -5.74 -3.68 -4.53
C PRO A 66 -6.31 -2.31 -4.13
N GLU A 67 -6.54 -2.05 -2.82
CA GLU A 67 -6.97 -0.73 -2.33
C GLU A 67 -5.88 0.32 -2.58
N VAL A 68 -4.64 -0.01 -2.23
CA VAL A 68 -3.49 0.89 -2.42
C VAL A 68 -3.18 1.08 -3.90
N CYS A 69 -3.21 0.03 -4.72
CA CYS A 69 -3.02 0.16 -6.18
C CYS A 69 -4.05 1.09 -6.82
N ARG A 70 -5.33 1.00 -6.43
CA ARG A 70 -6.36 1.95 -6.90
C ARG A 70 -6.03 3.38 -6.50
N CYS A 71 -5.70 3.61 -5.23
CA CYS A 71 -5.37 4.94 -4.74
C CYS A 71 -4.12 5.51 -5.42
N LEU A 72 -3.12 4.68 -5.72
CA LEU A 72 -1.92 5.08 -6.46
C LEU A 72 -2.25 5.45 -7.91
N ASN A 73 -3.06 4.66 -8.60
CA ASN A 73 -3.48 4.98 -9.97
C ASN A 73 -4.23 6.32 -10.03
N GLU A 74 -5.12 6.58 -9.06
CA GLU A 74 -5.83 7.86 -8.98
C GLU A 74 -4.89 9.02 -8.64
N ALA A 75 -3.98 8.84 -7.68
CA ALA A 75 -3.04 9.88 -7.27
C ALA A 75 -2.00 10.22 -8.34
N LEU A 76 -1.64 9.26 -9.18
CA LEU A 76 -0.63 9.40 -10.23
C LEU A 76 -1.25 9.49 -11.64
N GLN A 77 -2.55 9.68 -11.74
CA GLN A 77 -3.27 9.63 -13.02
C GLN A 77 -2.67 10.58 -14.07
N ASP A 78 -2.25 11.77 -13.65
CA ASP A 78 -1.64 12.78 -14.53
C ASP A 78 -0.28 12.35 -15.12
N TYR A 79 0.38 11.38 -14.48
CA TYR A 79 1.66 10.82 -14.93
C TYR A 79 1.47 9.57 -15.80
N ILE A 80 0.31 8.92 -15.75
CA ILE A 80 0.02 7.68 -16.48
C ILE A 80 -0.48 8.05 -17.87
N LYS A 81 0.44 8.12 -18.84
CA LYS A 81 0.09 8.23 -20.27
C LYS A 81 -0.20 6.83 -20.82
N VAL A 82 -1.49 6.48 -20.89
CA VAL A 82 -1.91 5.30 -21.66
C VAL A 82 -1.92 5.68 -23.13
N HIS A 83 -0.84 5.37 -23.83
CA HIS A 83 -0.84 5.40 -25.29
C HIS A 83 -1.66 4.21 -25.78
N PHE A 84 -2.77 4.50 -26.46
CA PHE A 84 -3.57 3.52 -27.20
C PHE A 84 -3.04 3.38 -28.62
#